data_AF-A0A8C8VGM6-F1
#
_entry.id   AF-A0A8C8VGM6-F1
#
_cell.length_a   1.000
_cell.length_b   1.000
_cell.length_c   1.000
_cell.angle_alpha   90.00
_cell.angle_beta   90.00
_cell.angle_gamma   90.00
#
_symmetry.space_group_name_H-M   'P 1'
#
loop_
_entity.id
_entity.type
_entity.pdbx_description
1 polymer ?
#
loop_
_entity_poly.entity_id
_entity_poly.type
_entity_poly.pdbx_seq_one_letter_code
_entity_poly.pdbx_strand_id
1 'polypeptide(L)'
;MEWGEEQEAAAGAWLSGDSGNVSQSPSSASGFGEEGEPPELLLNRAAAAYSACLLPAGADFSGQIESLDKSLEDLLTRVDEFVGMLDMIRSESSQVVNESVPQIHKKATEMRPIYRKIDKLEAFVKMVGSNVAGLEEHVTKAETDLGTFPNTFKKFLHTISVPSFLNKSSSSRQHQTLYEPPALFKTEDFFPCLKERLTLLEKKN
;
A
#
# COMPACT_ATOMS: atom_id res chain seq x y z
N MET A 1 17.70 -19.49 21.37
CA MET A 1 19.14 -19.17 21.48
C MET A 1 19.58 -19.66 22.83
N GLU A 2 20.04 -20.90 22.83
CA GLU A 2 20.53 -21.64 23.97
C GLU A 2 22.04 -21.47 23.95
N TRP A 3 22.58 -20.80 24.96
CA TRP A 3 24.00 -20.73 25.23
C TRP A 3 24.27 -21.70 26.37
N GLY A 4 25.24 -22.60 26.15
CA GLY A 4 25.79 -23.43 27.22
C GLY A 4 26.39 -24.70 26.66
N GLU A 5 27.72 -24.73 26.56
CA GLU A 5 28.49 -25.74 27.28
C GLU A 5 29.98 -25.42 27.21
N GLU A 6 30.49 -25.18 28.41
CA GLU A 6 31.88 -25.03 28.80
C GLU A 6 32.35 -26.44 29.18
N GLN A 7 33.43 -26.96 28.58
CA GLN A 7 34.11 -28.17 29.07
C GLN A 7 35.61 -27.94 29.22
N GLU A 8 35.94 -27.64 30.48
CA GLU A 8 36.90 -28.30 31.38
C GLU A 8 38.18 -28.95 30.83
N ALA A 9 39.24 -28.64 31.58
CA ALA A 9 40.61 -29.08 31.49
C ALA A 9 40.84 -30.60 31.60
N ALA A 10 41.97 -31.05 31.03
CA ALA A 10 42.69 -32.20 31.54
C ALA A 10 44.19 -31.87 31.60
N ALA A 11 44.67 -31.64 32.82
CA ALA A 11 46.08 -31.63 33.15
C ALA A 11 46.52 -33.06 33.54
N GLY A 12 47.71 -33.45 33.10
CA GLY A 12 48.65 -34.14 33.99
C GLY A 12 49.07 -35.56 33.62
N ALA A 13 50.39 -35.74 33.80
CA ALA A 13 51.14 -36.97 34.03
C ALA A 13 51.70 -37.63 32.73
N TRP A 14 52.98 -38.02 32.65
CA TRP A 14 53.88 -38.56 33.68
C TRP A 14 55.35 -38.25 33.35
N LEU A 15 56.13 -37.95 34.40
CA LEU A 15 57.60 -38.00 34.42
C LEU A 15 58.05 -39.46 34.47
N SER A 16 59.02 -39.87 33.63
CA SER A 16 59.79 -41.09 33.85
C SER A 16 61.07 -41.10 33.01
N GLY A 17 62.19 -41.50 33.63
CA GLY A 17 63.34 -42.05 32.90
C GLY A 17 64.66 -41.30 33.04
N ASP A 18 65.25 -41.36 34.23
CA ASP A 18 66.69 -41.15 34.46
C ASP A 18 67.54 -42.15 33.66
N SER A 19 68.60 -41.66 33.00
CA SER A 19 69.81 -42.44 32.76
C SER A 19 71.00 -41.51 32.50
N GLY A 20 71.87 -41.44 33.50
CA GLY A 20 73.10 -40.66 33.46
C GLY A 20 74.05 -41.09 32.33
N ASN A 21 74.58 -40.09 31.64
CA ASN A 21 75.91 -40.19 31.02
C ASN A 21 76.77 -39.04 31.53
N VAL A 22 77.94 -39.39 32.05
CA VAL A 22 79.01 -38.46 32.41
C VAL A 22 79.83 -38.27 31.13
N SER A 23 79.60 -37.16 30.43
CA SER A 23 80.49 -36.75 29.34
C SER A 23 81.74 -36.09 29.94
N GLN A 24 82.87 -36.79 29.81
CA GLN A 24 84.21 -36.26 30.02
C GLN A 24 84.51 -35.28 28.87
N SER A 25 84.49 -33.98 29.14
CA SER A 25 85.04 -32.99 28.20
C SER A 25 86.54 -32.83 28.47
N PRO A 26 87.41 -32.96 27.46
CA PRO A 26 88.80 -32.55 27.60
C PRO A 26 88.86 -31.02 27.69
N SER A 27 89.52 -30.52 28.74
CA SER A 27 89.95 -29.13 28.81
C SER A 27 91.00 -28.89 27.73
N SER A 28 90.59 -28.24 26.64
CA SER A 28 91.52 -27.57 25.73
C SER A 28 91.66 -26.12 26.18
N ALA A 29 92.79 -25.83 26.83
CA ALA A 29 93.29 -24.48 26.97
C ALA A 29 93.81 -24.01 25.60
N SER A 30 93.08 -23.10 24.98
CA SER A 30 93.58 -22.19 23.94
C SER A 30 92.77 -20.92 24.10
N GLY A 31 93.36 -19.81 24.51
CA GLY A 31 94.13 -19.01 23.57
C GLY A 31 93.30 -17.77 23.29
N PHE A 32 93.74 -16.68 23.93
CA PHE A 32 93.24 -15.32 23.85
C PHE A 32 92.82 -14.90 22.43
N GLY A 33 91.58 -14.41 22.29
CA GLY A 33 91.02 -13.93 21.04
C GLY A 33 89.53 -13.58 21.21
N GLU A 34 89.22 -12.58 22.04
CA GLU A 34 87.90 -11.94 22.02
C GLU A 34 87.74 -11.16 20.70
N GLU A 35 87.36 -11.85 19.62
CA GLU A 35 86.42 -11.25 18.68
C GLU A 35 85.03 -11.50 19.26
N GLY A 36 84.59 -10.60 20.14
CA GLY A 36 83.20 -10.57 20.55
C GLY A 36 82.34 -10.37 19.30
N GLU A 37 81.35 -11.23 19.11
CA GLU A 37 80.31 -11.04 18.10
C GLU A 37 79.90 -9.55 18.10
N PRO A 38 79.91 -8.88 16.94
CA PRO A 38 79.50 -7.49 16.83
C PRO A 38 78.22 -7.26 17.65
N PRO A 39 78.12 -6.19 18.46
CA PRO A 39 76.96 -5.94 19.30
C PRO A 39 75.62 -6.02 18.54
N GLU A 40 75.65 -5.72 17.25
CA GLU A 40 74.53 -5.81 16.31
C GLU A 40 74.08 -7.26 16.03
N LEU A 41 75.03 -8.20 15.93
CA LEU A 41 74.72 -9.63 15.76
C LEU A 41 74.17 -10.25 17.05
N LEU A 42 74.69 -9.84 18.21
CA LEU A 42 74.14 -10.23 19.52
C LEU A 42 72.71 -9.70 19.71
N LEU A 43 72.46 -8.44 19.33
CA LEU A 43 71.13 -7.84 19.37
C LEU A 43 70.17 -8.58 18.44
N ASN A 44 70.58 -8.88 17.20
CA ASN A 44 69.77 -9.65 16.25
C ASN A 44 69.48 -11.06 16.76
N ARG A 45 70.46 -11.75 17.34
CA ARG A 45 70.27 -13.09 17.93
C ARG A 45 69.32 -13.05 19.12
N ALA A 46 69.46 -12.05 20.01
CA ALA A 46 68.58 -11.85 21.14
C ALA A 46 67.15 -11.52 20.67
N ALA A 47 67.00 -10.62 19.70
CA ALA A 47 65.71 -10.28 19.10
C ALA A 47 65.03 -11.51 18.45
N ALA A 48 65.79 -12.35 17.74
CA ALA A 48 65.29 -13.59 17.16
C ALA A 48 64.86 -14.61 18.23
N ALA A 49 65.61 -14.73 19.32
CA ALA A 49 65.24 -15.60 20.44
C ALA A 49 63.97 -15.10 21.16
N TYR A 50 63.86 -13.79 21.38
CA TYR A 50 62.65 -13.17 21.95
C TYR A 50 61.43 -13.34 21.03
N SER A 51 61.59 -13.12 19.72
CA SER A 51 60.48 -13.28 18.77
C SER A 51 60.00 -14.72 18.66
N ALA A 52 60.91 -15.70 18.75
CA ALA A 52 60.57 -17.12 18.79
C ALA A 52 59.76 -17.54 20.04
N CYS A 53 59.87 -16.82 21.16
CA CYS A 53 59.04 -17.06 22.35
C CYS A 53 57.64 -16.42 22.25
N LEU A 54 57.49 -15.38 21.43
CA LEU A 54 56.23 -14.65 21.25
C LEU A 54 55.38 -15.20 20.10
N LEU A 55 56.03 -15.73 19.06
CA LEU A 55 55.36 -16.33 17.91
C LEU A 55 55.50 -17.86 17.99
N PRO A 56 54.39 -18.62 18.07
CA PRO A 56 54.46 -20.07 17.89
C PRO A 56 55.16 -20.39 16.57
N ALA A 57 56.15 -21.28 16.60
CA ALA A 57 56.86 -21.70 15.40
C ALA A 57 55.87 -22.26 14.37
N GLY A 58 55.71 -21.58 13.24
CA GLY A 58 54.78 -21.97 12.18
C GLY A 58 53.38 -21.34 12.25
N ALA A 59 53.11 -20.39 13.15
CA ALA A 59 51.89 -19.60 13.11
C ALA A 59 51.93 -18.62 11.92
N ASP A 60 51.02 -18.78 10.97
CA ASP A 60 50.83 -17.89 9.83
C ASP A 60 50.08 -16.60 10.28
N PHE A 61 50.80 -15.73 10.98
CA PHE A 61 50.27 -14.42 11.37
C PHE A 61 50.06 -13.52 10.16
N SER A 62 50.91 -13.63 9.13
CA SER A 62 50.76 -12.93 7.86
C SER A 62 49.40 -13.22 7.21
N GLY A 63 49.03 -14.49 7.05
CA GLY A 63 47.76 -14.89 6.45
C GLY A 63 46.54 -14.49 7.30
N GLN A 64 46.67 -14.47 8.62
CA GLN A 64 45.61 -13.97 9.52
C GLN A 64 45.39 -12.46 9.37
N ILE A 65 46.47 -11.68 9.25
CA ILE A 65 46.39 -10.24 9.01
C ILE A 65 45.79 -9.96 7.64
N GLU A 66 46.21 -10.67 6.59
CA GLU A 66 45.66 -10.52 5.23
C GLU A 66 44.17 -10.91 5.17
N SER A 67 43.77 -11.97 5.89
CA SER A 67 42.37 -12.38 6.01
C SER A 67 41.52 -11.30 6.70
N LEU A 68 42.04 -10.72 7.78
CA LEU A 68 41.37 -9.64 8.50
C LEU A 68 41.24 -8.38 7.63
N ASP A 69 42.30 -8.01 6.92
CA ASP A 69 42.33 -6.88 5.99
C ASP A 69 41.28 -7.05 4.89
N LYS A 70 41.23 -8.23 4.26
CA LYS A 70 40.18 -8.56 3.28
C LYS A 70 38.78 -8.50 3.87
N SER A 71 38.58 -9.00 5.09
CA SER A 71 37.28 -8.92 5.76
C SER A 71 36.88 -7.48 6.08
N LEU A 72 37.83 -6.59 6.36
CA LEU A 72 37.59 -5.18 6.61
C LEU A 72 37.16 -4.48 5.31
N GLU A 73 37.89 -4.71 4.22
CA GLU A 73 37.54 -4.17 2.90
C GLU A 73 36.16 -4.64 2.41
N ASP A 74 35.84 -5.92 2.61
CA ASP A 74 34.51 -6.46 2.32
C ASP A 74 33.43 -5.79 3.19
N LEU A 75 33.73 -5.48 4.45
CA LEU A 75 32.78 -4.79 5.34
C LEU A 75 32.60 -3.33 4.94
N LEU A 76 33.68 -2.62 4.62
CA LEU A 76 33.64 -1.23 4.14
C LEU A 76 32.82 -1.12 2.86
N THR A 77 33.03 -2.04 1.91
CA THR A 77 32.24 -2.13 0.68
C THR A 77 30.75 -2.33 0.99
N ARG A 78 30.40 -3.25 1.90
CA ARG A 78 29.00 -3.44 2.31
C ARG A 78 28.40 -2.19 2.98
N VAL A 79 29.17 -1.45 3.78
CA VAL A 79 28.69 -0.20 4.38
C VAL A 79 28.37 0.83 3.30
N ASP A 80 29.21 0.97 2.29
CA ASP A 80 28.96 1.88 1.16
C ASP A 80 27.69 1.48 0.38
N GLU A 81 27.47 0.18 0.18
CA GLU A 81 26.23 -0.34 -0.41
C GLU A 81 25.00 -0.01 0.45
N PHE A 82 25.09 -0.16 1.78
CA PHE A 82 24.01 0.20 2.69
C PHE A 82 23.70 1.70 2.63
N VAL A 83 24.72 2.55 2.55
CA VAL A 83 24.53 4.00 2.38
C VAL A 83 23.80 4.27 1.06
N GLY A 84 24.20 3.61 -0.03
CA GLY A 84 23.53 3.72 -1.32
C GLY A 84 22.05 3.30 -1.27
N MET A 85 21.74 2.19 -0.60
CA MET A 85 20.35 1.75 -0.40
C MET A 85 19.55 2.74 0.46
N LEU A 86 20.14 3.30 1.52
CA LEU A 86 19.48 4.29 2.37
C LEU A 86 19.16 5.58 1.60
N ASP A 87 20.07 6.05 0.75
CA ASP A 87 19.81 7.22 -0.08
C ASP A 87 18.72 6.96 -1.12
N MET A 88 18.66 5.75 -1.69
CA MET A 88 17.58 5.35 -2.57
C MET A 88 16.23 5.36 -1.84
N ILE A 89 16.14 4.71 -0.68
CA ILE A 89 14.92 4.67 0.15
C ILE A 89 14.49 6.09 0.55
N ARG A 90 15.44 6.94 0.94
CA ARG A 90 15.14 8.33 1.33
C ARG A 90 14.63 9.15 0.14
N SER A 91 15.23 8.97 -1.03
CA SER A 91 14.78 9.60 -2.27
C SER A 91 13.37 9.15 -2.66
N GLU A 92 13.11 7.84 -2.68
CA GLU A 92 11.79 7.28 -2.99
C GLU A 92 10.73 7.72 -1.97
N SER A 93 11.06 7.69 -0.68
CA SER A 93 10.15 8.16 0.37
C SER A 93 9.80 9.63 0.19
N SER A 94 10.80 10.46 -0.13
CA SER A 94 10.59 11.87 -0.44
C SER A 94 9.67 12.05 -1.65
N GLN A 95 9.89 11.29 -2.73
CA GLN A 95 9.04 11.33 -3.92
C GLN A 95 7.58 10.94 -3.60
N VAL A 96 7.38 9.84 -2.87
CA VAL A 96 6.04 9.37 -2.50
C VAL A 96 5.30 10.41 -1.66
N VAL A 97 5.96 10.95 -0.63
CA VAL A 97 5.34 11.88 0.32
C VAL A 97 5.09 13.25 -0.32
N ASN A 98 6.06 13.76 -1.09
CA ASN A 98 5.99 15.12 -1.62
C ASN A 98 5.26 15.22 -2.96
N GLU A 99 5.21 14.14 -3.74
CA GLU A 99 4.64 14.16 -5.09
C GLU A 99 3.46 13.21 -5.21
N SER A 100 3.68 11.90 -4.99
CA SER A 100 2.68 10.88 -5.32
C SER A 100 1.42 10.99 -4.47
N VAL A 101 1.55 11.12 -3.14
CA VAL A 101 0.41 11.23 -2.22
C VAL A 101 -0.44 12.49 -2.50
N PRO A 102 0.15 13.70 -2.61
CA PRO A 102 -0.61 14.89 -3.00
C PRO A 102 -1.30 14.77 -4.36
N GLN A 103 -0.65 14.14 -5.35
CA GLN A 103 -1.25 13.91 -6.67
C GLN A 103 -2.46 12.96 -6.59
N ILE A 104 -2.35 11.87 -5.84
CA ILE A 104 -3.48 10.95 -5.60
C ILE A 104 -4.63 11.69 -4.92
N HIS A 105 -4.34 12.47 -3.87
CA HIS A 105 -5.36 13.24 -3.17
C HIS A 105 -6.04 14.27 -4.09
N LYS A 106 -5.27 14.95 -4.94
CA LYS A 106 -5.80 15.87 -5.95
C LYS A 106 -6.73 15.14 -6.92
N LYS A 107 -6.33 13.99 -7.44
CA LYS A 107 -7.14 13.18 -8.35
C LYS A 107 -8.42 12.67 -7.68
N ALA A 108 -8.32 12.18 -6.45
CA ALA A 108 -9.49 11.77 -5.66
C ALA A 108 -10.45 12.95 -5.41
N THR A 109 -9.92 14.14 -5.18
CA THR A 109 -10.71 15.37 -5.05
C THR A 109 -11.41 15.75 -6.35
N GLU A 110 -10.73 15.62 -7.50
CA GLU A 110 -11.30 15.85 -8.84
C GLU A 110 -12.44 14.86 -9.17
N MET A 111 -12.46 13.67 -8.55
CA MET A 111 -13.54 12.69 -8.72
C MET A 111 -14.82 13.05 -7.94
N ARG A 112 -14.73 13.81 -6.83
CA ARG A 112 -15.91 14.22 -6.03
C ARG A 112 -17.05 14.84 -6.84
N PRO A 113 -16.83 15.80 -7.76
CA PRO A 113 -17.90 16.35 -8.59
C PRO A 113 -18.52 15.32 -9.54
N ILE A 114 -17.79 14.28 -9.95
CA ILE A 114 -18.33 13.20 -10.79
C ILE A 114 -19.33 12.38 -9.98
N TYR A 115 -18.99 11.98 -8.76
CA TYR A 115 -19.92 11.27 -7.87
C TYR A 115 -21.19 12.08 -7.61
N ARG A 116 -21.07 13.40 -7.36
CA ARG A 116 -22.25 14.27 -7.22
C ARG A 116 -23.14 14.32 -8.47
N LYS A 117 -22.57 14.17 -9.68
CA LYS A 117 -23.37 14.09 -10.91
C LYS A 117 -24.10 12.76 -10.99
N ILE A 118 -23.46 11.67 -10.57
CA ILE A 118 -24.06 10.33 -10.50
C ILE A 118 -25.23 10.34 -9.51
N ASP A 119 -25.05 10.87 -8.30
CA ASP A 119 -26.11 10.94 -7.29
C ASP A 119 -27.33 11.73 -7.77
N LYS A 120 -27.10 12.87 -8.44
CA LYS A 120 -28.17 13.69 -9.04
C LYS A 120 -28.93 12.93 -10.12
N LEU A 121 -28.21 12.20 -10.97
CA LEU A 121 -28.82 11.38 -12.01
C LEU A 121 -29.66 10.25 -11.41
N GLU A 122 -29.16 9.59 -10.36
CA GLU A 122 -29.91 8.54 -9.66
C GLU A 122 -31.21 9.09 -9.05
N ALA A 123 -31.13 10.22 -8.34
CA ALA A 123 -32.30 10.88 -7.77
C ALA A 123 -33.32 11.27 -8.85
N PHE A 124 -32.84 11.77 -9.98
CA PHE A 124 -33.68 12.10 -11.13
C PHE A 124 -34.39 10.86 -11.68
N VAL A 125 -33.66 9.76 -11.94
CA VAL A 125 -34.25 8.50 -12.45
C VAL A 125 -35.29 7.95 -11.47
N LYS A 126 -35.01 7.98 -10.16
CA LYS A 126 -35.98 7.55 -9.14
C LYS A 126 -37.27 8.37 -9.20
N MET A 127 -37.17 9.69 -9.29
CA MET A 127 -38.32 10.58 -9.38
C MET A 127 -39.13 10.35 -10.66
N VAL A 128 -38.47 10.19 -11.81
CA VAL A 128 -39.14 9.83 -13.07
C VAL A 128 -39.87 8.48 -12.93
N GLY A 129 -39.24 7.49 -12.31
CA GLY A 129 -39.87 6.20 -12.02
C GLY A 129 -41.14 6.33 -11.17
N SER A 130 -41.10 7.14 -10.10
CA SER A 130 -42.28 7.42 -9.28
C SER A 130 -43.41 8.10 -10.06
N ASN A 131 -43.08 9.07 -10.92
CA ASN A 131 -44.07 9.75 -11.75
C ASN A 131 -44.74 8.82 -12.77
N VAL A 132 -43.97 7.93 -13.40
CA VAL A 132 -44.50 6.92 -14.34
C VAL A 132 -45.39 5.92 -13.62
N ALA A 133 -44.98 5.43 -12.45
CA ALA A 133 -45.80 4.52 -11.65
C ALA A 133 -47.14 5.17 -11.23
N GLY A 134 -47.11 6.45 -10.81
CA GLY A 134 -48.32 7.20 -10.52
C GLY A 134 -49.21 7.36 -11.75
N LEU A 135 -48.63 7.68 -12.91
CA LEU A 135 -49.38 7.77 -14.16
C LEU A 135 -50.02 6.42 -14.55
N GLU A 136 -49.30 5.32 -14.40
CA GLU A 136 -49.81 3.96 -14.66
C GLU A 136 -50.98 3.61 -13.74
N GLU A 137 -50.92 3.98 -12.46
CA GLU A 137 -52.04 3.82 -11.52
C GLU A 137 -53.26 4.66 -11.94
N HIS A 138 -53.07 5.93 -12.33
CA HIS A 138 -54.14 6.78 -12.83
C HIS A 138 -54.79 6.24 -14.10
N VAL A 139 -53.99 5.72 -15.04
CA VAL A 139 -54.48 5.07 -16.26
C VAL A 139 -55.27 3.81 -15.92
N THR A 140 -54.74 2.94 -15.06
CA THR A 140 -55.43 1.72 -14.59
C THR A 140 -56.76 2.05 -13.92
N LYS A 141 -56.80 3.11 -13.09
CA LYS A 141 -58.02 3.59 -12.45
C LYS A 141 -59.03 4.13 -13.47
N ALA A 142 -58.59 4.91 -14.44
CA ALA A 142 -59.47 5.41 -15.50
C ALA A 142 -60.02 4.27 -16.39
N GLU A 143 -59.19 3.28 -16.71
CA GLU A 143 -59.61 2.10 -17.48
C GLU A 143 -60.58 1.22 -16.70
N THR A 144 -60.39 1.05 -15.39
CA THR A 144 -61.35 0.32 -14.55
C THR A 144 -62.66 1.09 -14.42
N ASP A 145 -62.64 2.40 -14.17
CA ASP A 145 -63.84 3.24 -14.11
C ASP A 145 -64.62 3.25 -15.46
N LEU A 146 -63.89 3.27 -16.59
CA LEU A 146 -64.48 3.24 -17.94
C LEU A 146 -64.88 1.83 -18.40
N GLY A 147 -64.15 0.79 -18.01
CA GLY A 147 -64.51 -0.61 -18.24
C GLY A 147 -65.71 -1.04 -17.39
N THR A 148 -65.93 -0.34 -16.28
CA THR A 148 -67.12 -0.44 -15.43
C THR A 148 -68.24 0.53 -15.89
N PHE A 149 -68.08 1.22 -17.03
CA PHE A 149 -69.15 1.95 -17.71
C PHE A 149 -70.15 0.94 -18.33
N PRO A 150 -71.46 1.19 -18.31
CA PRO A 150 -72.24 0.74 -17.19
C PRO A 150 -73.27 -0.23 -17.72
N ASN A 151 -72.96 -1.51 -17.60
CA ASN A 151 -73.93 -2.55 -17.93
C ASN A 151 -75.21 -2.41 -17.04
N THR A 152 -75.10 -1.70 -15.91
CA THR A 152 -76.20 -1.23 -15.06
C THR A 152 -77.02 -0.09 -15.68
N PHE A 153 -76.40 0.95 -16.27
CA PHE A 153 -77.15 2.02 -16.94
C PHE A 153 -77.83 1.54 -18.24
N LYS A 154 -77.27 0.53 -18.93
CA LYS A 154 -78.00 -0.18 -20.00
C LYS A 154 -79.29 -0.80 -19.46
N LYS A 155 -79.26 -1.44 -18.29
CA LYS A 155 -80.47 -2.00 -17.66
C LYS A 155 -81.47 -0.95 -17.19
N PHE A 156 -81.01 0.20 -16.70
CA PHE A 156 -81.92 1.31 -16.35
C PHE A 156 -82.52 2.02 -17.56
N LEU A 157 -81.79 2.16 -18.68
CA LEU A 157 -82.31 2.73 -19.92
C LEU A 157 -83.27 1.78 -20.67
N HIS A 158 -83.15 0.47 -20.47
CA HIS A 158 -84.15 -0.49 -21.00
C HIS A 158 -85.48 -0.47 -20.22
N THR A 159 -85.52 0.08 -19.01
CA THR A 159 -86.76 0.23 -18.22
C THR A 159 -87.46 1.58 -18.47
N ILE A 160 -86.78 2.56 -19.05
CA ILE A 160 -87.33 3.89 -19.30
C ILE A 160 -87.42 4.12 -20.81
N SER A 161 -88.39 3.46 -21.43
CA SER A 161 -88.97 3.96 -22.68
C SER A 161 -89.97 5.08 -22.35
N VAL A 162 -89.92 6.13 -23.17
CA VAL A 162 -90.34 7.53 -22.93
C VAL A 162 -91.87 7.73 -22.91
N PRO A 163 -92.40 8.86 -22.37
CA PRO A 163 -92.53 10.03 -23.24
C PRO A 163 -92.28 11.41 -22.57
N SER A 164 -91.72 12.29 -23.42
CA SER A 164 -91.91 13.74 -23.61
C SER A 164 -92.41 14.65 -22.47
N PHE A 165 -91.90 15.88 -22.54
CA PHE A 165 -92.34 17.16 -21.95
C PHE A 165 -91.57 17.65 -20.70
N LEU A 166 -90.82 18.73 -20.96
CA LEU A 166 -90.61 19.91 -20.11
C LEU A 166 -90.29 19.64 -18.64
N ASN A 167 -89.03 19.84 -18.23
CA ASN A 167 -88.79 20.86 -17.22
C ASN A 167 -87.33 21.27 -17.04
N LYS A 168 -87.22 22.57 -16.86
CA LYS A 168 -86.08 23.37 -16.45
C LYS A 168 -85.76 23.01 -15.00
N SER A 169 -84.72 22.23 -14.76
CA SER A 169 -84.01 22.26 -13.48
C SER A 169 -82.56 21.85 -13.68
N SER A 170 -81.68 22.79 -13.33
CA SER A 170 -80.31 22.58 -12.86
C SER A 170 -79.72 21.22 -13.20
N SER A 171 -78.91 21.20 -14.26
CA SER A 171 -77.88 20.19 -14.50
C SER A 171 -77.19 19.89 -13.17
N SER A 172 -77.55 18.77 -12.54
CA SER A 172 -76.76 18.21 -11.47
C SER A 172 -75.43 17.96 -12.12
N ARG A 173 -74.46 18.78 -11.71
CA ARG A 173 -73.04 18.66 -12.00
C ARG A 173 -72.68 17.19 -11.88
N GLN A 174 -72.79 16.46 -12.99
CA GLN A 174 -72.01 15.25 -13.19
C GLN A 174 -70.63 15.76 -12.86
N HIS A 175 -70.06 15.22 -11.79
CA HIS A 175 -68.65 15.35 -11.53
C HIS A 175 -67.98 14.71 -12.75
N GLN A 176 -67.90 15.48 -13.84
CA GLN A 176 -66.85 15.36 -14.81
C GLN A 176 -65.62 15.34 -13.92
N THR A 177 -65.01 14.16 -13.81
CA THR A 177 -63.66 14.01 -13.30
C THR A 177 -62.84 14.97 -14.14
N LEU A 178 -62.71 16.19 -13.61
CA LEU A 178 -62.10 17.31 -14.30
C LEU A 178 -60.67 16.86 -14.47
N TYR A 179 -60.30 16.55 -15.72
CA TYR A 179 -58.99 16.03 -16.04
C TYR A 179 -57.97 17.02 -15.50
N GLU A 180 -57.26 16.63 -14.44
CA GLU A 180 -56.14 17.36 -13.92
C GLU A 180 -54.90 16.84 -14.65
N PRO A 181 -54.24 17.68 -15.48
CA PRO A 181 -53.05 17.25 -16.21
C PRO A 181 -51.98 16.78 -15.21
N PRO A 182 -51.35 15.62 -15.44
CA PRO A 182 -50.24 15.17 -14.60
C PRO A 182 -49.15 16.25 -14.56
N ALA A 183 -48.61 16.52 -13.38
CA ALA A 183 -47.48 17.42 -13.23
C ALA A 183 -46.27 16.83 -13.99
N LEU A 184 -46.02 17.33 -15.19
CA LEU A 184 -44.88 16.91 -16.00
C LEU A 184 -43.60 17.44 -15.36
N PHE A 185 -42.67 16.54 -15.05
CA PHE A 185 -41.35 16.94 -14.57
C PHE A 185 -40.57 17.59 -15.71
N LYS A 186 -39.84 18.67 -15.40
CA LYS A 186 -38.95 19.32 -16.35
C LYS A 186 -37.52 18.92 -16.05
N THR A 187 -36.84 18.31 -17.02
CA THR A 187 -35.42 17.92 -16.91
C THR A 187 -34.51 19.11 -16.59
N GLU A 188 -34.92 20.31 -17.03
CA GLU A 188 -34.24 21.59 -16.78
C GLU A 188 -34.04 21.92 -15.30
N ASP A 189 -34.96 21.50 -14.44
CA ASP A 189 -34.94 21.82 -13.01
C ASP A 189 -33.90 20.98 -12.25
N PHE A 190 -33.45 19.86 -12.84
CA PHE A 190 -32.52 18.91 -12.24
C PHE A 190 -31.09 18.99 -12.81
N PHE A 191 -30.94 19.54 -14.02
CA PHE A 191 -29.64 19.73 -14.69
C PHE A 191 -29.39 21.18 -15.13
N PRO A 192 -29.18 22.14 -14.19
CA PRO A 192 -28.94 23.55 -14.54
C PRO A 192 -27.71 23.79 -15.44
N CYS A 193 -26.69 22.91 -15.36
CA CYS A 193 -25.47 23.03 -16.15
C CYS A 193 -25.69 22.92 -17.68
N LEU A 194 -26.80 22.33 -18.13
CA LEU A 194 -27.17 22.32 -19.55
C LEU A 194 -27.64 23.70 -20.02
N LYS A 195 -28.29 24.49 -19.17
CA LYS A 195 -28.68 25.89 -19.47
C LYS A 195 -27.45 26.79 -19.65
N GLU A 196 -26.45 26.66 -18.79
CA GLU A 196 -25.20 27.44 -18.91
C GLU A 196 -24.43 27.11 -20.20
N ARG A 197 -24.40 25.84 -20.62
CA ARG A 197 -23.72 25.46 -21.86
C ARG A 197 -24.47 25.91 -23.11
N LEU A 198 -25.81 25.86 -23.10
CA LEU A 198 -26.64 26.32 -24.23
C LEU A 198 -26.59 27.85 -24.38
N THR A 199 -26.68 28.60 -23.28
CA THR A 199 -26.59 30.07 -23.29
C THR A 199 -25.20 30.58 -23.72
N LEU A 200 -24.12 29.83 -23.43
CA LEU A 200 -22.79 30.14 -23.94
C LEU A 200 -22.61 29.85 -25.43
N LEU A 201 -23.35 28.90 -25.99
CA LEU A 201 -23.37 28.64 -27.43
C LEU A 201 -24.22 29.66 -28.19
N GLU A 202 -25.32 30.13 -27.60
CA GLU A 202 -26.17 31.19 -28.15
C GLU A 202 -25.47 32.55 -28.20
N LYS A 203 -24.63 32.87 -27.21
CA LYS A 203 -23.82 34.11 -27.17
C LYS A 203 -22.62 34.13 -28.13
N LYS A 204 -22.32 33.02 -28.80
CA LYS A 204 -21.18 32.89 -29.73
C LYS A 204 -21.59 32.99 -31.20
N ASN A 205 -22.88 33.15 -31.49
CA ASN A 205 -23.43 33.57 -32.78
C ASN A 205 -23.89 35.03 -32.71
#